data_AF-A0A2P7TJ92-F1
#
_entry.id   AF-A0A2P7TJ92-F1
#
_cell.length_a   1.000
_cell.length_b   1.000
_cell.length_c   1.000
_cell.angle_alpha   90.00
_cell.angle_beta   90.00
_cell.angle_gamma   90.00
#
_symmetry.space_group_name_H-M   'P 1'
#
loop_
_entity.id
_entity.type
_entity.pdbx_description
1 polymer ?
#
loop_
_entity_poly.entity_id
_entity_poly.type
_entity_poly.pdbx_seq_one_letter_code
_entity_poly.pdbx_strand_id
1 'polypeptide(L)'
;MFPNAYSASFFYNKTLLYPIADANYPGLPQPQAGITTLVVCKTADTQLPETENSFLASILKAVGLPGNRVQVMPFVLQNAKLPIATLLRNFGVKKIITFGFQPDELMVNITPQLYLPFELSQTQILLADALNSIEKDKSKKQLLWQQLKQMFGI
;
A
#
# COMPACT_ATOMS: atom_id res chain seq x y z
N MET A 1 35.12 -31.76 16.35
CA MET A 1 33.73 -31.61 15.89
C MET A 1 33.30 -30.20 16.28
N PHE A 2 33.43 -29.24 15.36
CA PHE A 2 33.12 -27.83 15.63
C PHE A 2 31.65 -27.57 15.34
N PRO A 3 30.88 -26.93 16.24
CA PRO A 3 29.50 -26.57 15.95
C PRO A 3 29.47 -25.40 14.95
N ASN A 4 28.55 -25.53 14.01
CA ASN A 4 28.42 -24.74 12.78
C ASN A 4 28.10 -23.25 13.09
N ALA A 5 28.91 -22.34 12.55
CA ALA A 5 28.89 -20.90 12.81
C ALA A 5 27.87 -20.13 11.94
N TYR A 6 26.60 -20.54 11.94
CA TYR A 6 25.53 -19.84 11.22
C TYR A 6 24.47 -19.21 12.14
N SER A 7 24.89 -18.65 13.26
CA SER A 7 24.05 -17.74 14.06
C SER A 7 24.15 -16.30 13.56
N ALA A 8 23.88 -16.08 12.28
CA ALA A 8 23.66 -14.72 11.74
C ALA A 8 22.39 -14.06 12.32
N SER A 9 21.52 -14.85 12.97
CA SER A 9 20.27 -14.41 13.60
C SER A 9 20.46 -13.46 14.78
N PHE A 10 21.64 -13.43 15.41
CA PHE A 10 21.87 -12.59 16.60
C PHE A 10 22.15 -11.12 16.28
N PHE A 11 22.61 -10.78 15.07
CA PHE A 11 22.95 -9.40 14.72
C PHE A 11 21.74 -8.57 14.24
N TYR A 12 20.61 -9.21 13.93
CA TYR A 12 19.43 -8.51 13.42
C TYR A 12 18.65 -7.70 14.48
N ASN A 13 18.83 -7.99 15.78
CA ASN A 13 18.04 -7.34 16.84
C ASN A 13 18.56 -5.91 17.18
N LYS A 14 19.76 -5.52 16.72
CA LYS A 14 20.33 -4.19 17.03
C LYS A 14 20.33 -3.19 15.88
N THR A 15 20.08 -3.63 14.66
CA THR A 15 19.78 -2.74 13.55
C THR A 15 18.28 -2.56 13.49
N LEU A 16 17.79 -1.32 13.55
CA LEU A 16 16.40 -0.91 13.30
C LEU A 16 15.99 -1.16 11.83
N LEU A 17 16.41 -2.28 11.27
CA LEU A 17 16.08 -2.74 9.94
C LEU A 17 14.94 -3.73 10.15
N TYR A 18 13.76 -3.35 9.67
CA TYR A 18 12.62 -4.26 9.61
C TYR A 18 13.07 -5.58 8.96
N PRO A 19 12.77 -6.74 9.56
CA PRO A 19 13.06 -8.02 8.93
C PRO A 19 12.44 -8.00 7.54
N ILE A 20 13.24 -8.40 6.54
CA ILE A 20 12.77 -8.59 5.17
C ILE A 20 11.78 -9.72 5.26
N ALA A 21 10.53 -9.38 5.52
CA ALA A 21 9.51 -10.33 5.82
C ALA A 21 9.47 -11.35 4.68
N ASP A 22 9.57 -12.62 5.06
CA ASP A 22 9.48 -13.76 4.17
C ASP A 22 8.44 -13.50 3.09
N ALA A 23 8.77 -13.86 1.85
CA ALA A 23 7.94 -13.64 0.65
C ALA A 23 6.52 -14.23 0.74
N ASN A 24 6.23 -14.95 1.82
CA ASN A 24 4.94 -15.52 2.18
C ASN A 24 4.31 -14.73 3.34
N TYR A 25 3.73 -13.56 3.08
CA TYR A 25 2.65 -13.08 3.94
C TYR A 25 1.39 -13.89 3.58
N PRO A 26 0.93 -14.79 4.46
CA PRO A 26 -0.31 -15.53 4.20
C PRO A 26 -1.45 -14.51 4.13
N GLY A 27 -1.99 -14.27 2.94
CA GLY A 27 -3.10 -13.34 2.72
C GLY A 27 -2.84 -12.21 1.71
N LEU A 28 -1.63 -12.06 1.16
CA LEU A 28 -1.44 -11.17 0.01
C LEU A 28 -1.98 -11.84 -1.27
N PRO A 29 -2.88 -11.18 -2.02
CA PRO A 29 -3.35 -11.69 -3.30
C PRO A 29 -2.19 -11.77 -4.29
N GLN A 30 -2.27 -12.73 -5.21
CA GLN A 30 -1.27 -12.85 -6.28
C GLN A 30 -1.37 -11.64 -7.23
N PRO A 31 -0.24 -11.16 -7.77
CA PRO A 31 -0.25 -10.08 -8.75
C PRO A 31 -0.97 -10.54 -10.03
N GLN A 32 -1.93 -9.75 -10.49
CA GLN A 32 -2.57 -9.96 -11.79
C GLN A 32 -1.60 -9.57 -12.92
N ALA A 33 -1.63 -10.30 -14.03
CA ALA A 33 -0.74 -10.03 -15.16
C ALA A 33 -1.07 -8.67 -15.80
N GLY A 34 -0.06 -7.80 -15.96
CA GLY A 34 -0.21 -6.50 -16.65
C GLY A 34 -0.68 -5.33 -15.78
N ILE A 35 -0.73 -5.51 -14.45
CA ILE A 35 -1.02 -4.41 -13.52
C ILE A 35 0.10 -3.38 -13.49
N THR A 36 -0.27 -2.12 -13.38
CA THR A 36 0.69 -1.01 -13.22
C THR A 36 0.48 -0.25 -11.92
N THR A 37 -0.72 -0.36 -11.34
CA THR A 37 -1.13 0.34 -10.12
C THR A 37 -1.71 -0.65 -9.12
N LEU A 38 -1.22 -0.63 -7.90
CA LEU A 38 -1.78 -1.38 -6.78
C LEU A 38 -2.52 -0.42 -5.85
N VAL A 39 -3.73 -0.77 -5.46
CA VAL A 39 -4.53 -0.03 -4.49
C VAL A 39 -4.73 -0.91 -3.26
N VAL A 40 -4.31 -0.41 -2.10
CA VAL A 40 -4.41 -1.13 -0.83
C VAL A 40 -5.39 -0.38 0.07
N CYS A 41 -6.44 -1.04 0.51
CA CYS A 41 -7.45 -0.43 1.38
C CYS A 41 -7.45 -1.10 2.74
N LYS A 42 -7.27 -0.31 3.79
CA LYS A 42 -7.44 -0.78 5.17
C LYS A 42 -8.91 -1.10 5.41
N THR A 43 -9.20 -2.31 5.84
CA THR A 43 -10.55 -2.77 6.19
C THR A 43 -10.50 -3.60 7.47
N ALA A 44 -11.61 -3.67 8.18
CA ALA A 44 -11.77 -4.56 9.33
C ALA A 44 -12.07 -6.00 8.91
N ASP A 45 -12.66 -6.17 7.72
CA ASP A 45 -13.15 -7.44 7.19
C ASP A 45 -12.38 -7.86 5.93
N THR A 46 -12.46 -9.14 5.57
CA THR A 46 -11.82 -9.69 4.36
C THR A 46 -12.38 -9.09 3.05
N GLN A 47 -13.50 -8.38 3.12
CA GLN A 47 -14.12 -7.69 2.00
C GLN A 47 -14.30 -6.21 2.29
N LEU A 48 -14.15 -5.39 1.24
CA LEU A 48 -14.52 -3.97 1.28
C LEU A 48 -16.04 -3.84 1.26
N PRO A 49 -16.64 -2.97 2.10
CA PRO A 49 -18.06 -2.67 2.03
C PRO A 49 -18.42 -2.05 0.66
N GLU A 50 -19.62 -2.35 0.18
CA GLU A 50 -20.07 -1.99 -1.17
C GLU A 50 -20.01 -0.47 -1.44
N THR A 51 -20.27 0.34 -0.41
CA THR A 51 -20.16 1.81 -0.47
C THR A 51 -18.72 2.26 -0.77
N GLU A 52 -17.74 1.72 -0.06
CA GLU A 52 -16.33 2.06 -0.27
C GLU A 52 -15.83 1.54 -1.62
N ASN A 53 -16.29 0.36 -2.05
CA ASN A 53 -15.96 -0.19 -3.37
C ASN A 53 -16.53 0.69 -4.50
N SER A 54 -17.77 1.18 -4.36
CA SER A 54 -18.40 2.08 -5.32
C SER A 54 -17.69 3.44 -5.38
N PHE A 55 -17.27 3.96 -4.22
CA PHE A 55 -16.49 5.19 -4.13
C PHE A 55 -15.11 5.03 -4.78
N LEU A 56 -14.40 3.94 -4.49
CA LEU A 56 -13.11 3.61 -5.11
C LEU A 56 -13.24 3.45 -6.63
N ALA A 57 -14.27 2.74 -7.11
CA ALA A 57 -14.54 2.60 -8.54
C ALA A 57 -14.76 3.97 -9.22
N SER A 58 -15.44 4.89 -8.54
CA SER A 58 -15.64 6.27 -9.01
C SER A 58 -14.32 7.04 -9.11
N ILE A 59 -13.43 6.89 -8.11
CA ILE A 59 -12.09 7.48 -8.14
C ILE A 59 -11.28 6.91 -9.31
N LEU A 60 -11.20 5.58 -9.44
CA LEU A 60 -10.43 4.94 -10.52
C LEU A 60 -10.94 5.33 -11.91
N LYS A 61 -12.26 5.43 -12.06
CA LYS A 61 -12.91 5.90 -13.28
C LYS A 61 -12.55 7.35 -13.58
N ALA A 62 -12.52 8.22 -12.57
CA ALA A 62 -12.13 9.62 -12.73
C ALA A 62 -10.66 9.75 -13.18
N VAL A 63 -9.75 8.94 -12.62
CA VAL A 63 -8.33 8.89 -13.01
C VAL A 63 -8.14 8.31 -14.44
N GLY A 64 -9.19 7.76 -15.04
CA GLY A 64 -9.10 7.16 -16.38
C GLY A 64 -8.32 5.85 -16.41
N LEU A 65 -8.20 5.17 -15.27
CA LEU A 65 -7.50 3.89 -15.21
C LEU A 65 -8.40 2.78 -15.74
N PRO A 66 -8.00 2.02 -16.78
CA PRO A 66 -8.72 0.83 -17.16
C PRO A 66 -8.62 -0.17 -16.01
N GLY A 67 -9.75 -0.67 -15.52
CA GLY A 67 -9.79 -1.59 -14.37
C GLY A 67 -8.85 -2.81 -14.50
N ASN A 68 -8.46 -3.18 -15.72
CA ASN A 68 -7.50 -4.25 -16.00
C ASN A 68 -6.02 -3.92 -15.69
N ARG A 69 -5.69 -2.68 -15.31
CA ARG A 69 -4.32 -2.28 -14.91
C ARG A 69 -4.21 -1.91 -13.44
N VAL A 70 -5.32 -2.02 -12.72
CA VAL A 70 -5.42 -1.66 -11.30
C VAL A 70 -5.87 -2.87 -10.52
N GLN A 71 -5.08 -3.26 -9.53
CA GLN A 71 -5.49 -4.29 -8.59
C GLN A 71 -5.85 -3.65 -7.26
N VAL A 72 -7.06 -3.94 -6.77
CA VAL A 72 -7.53 -3.51 -5.45
C VAL A 72 -7.35 -4.65 -4.46
N MET A 73 -6.75 -4.35 -3.32
CA MET A 73 -6.45 -5.30 -2.26
C MET A 73 -6.99 -4.77 -0.92
N PRO A 74 -8.06 -5.37 -0.38
CA PRO A 74 -8.41 -5.17 1.02
C PRO A 74 -7.28 -5.74 1.91
N PHE A 75 -6.91 -5.01 2.95
CA PHE A 75 -5.89 -5.41 3.92
C PHE A 75 -6.38 -5.19 5.34
N VAL A 76 -6.40 -6.25 6.14
CA VAL A 76 -6.85 -6.22 7.53
C VAL A 76 -5.65 -6.06 8.46
N LEU A 77 -5.67 -5.00 9.26
CA LEU A 77 -4.57 -4.64 10.17
C LEU A 77 -4.73 -5.38 11.51
N GLN A 78 -4.44 -6.69 11.54
CA GLN A 78 -4.54 -7.53 12.74
C GLN A 78 -3.25 -7.49 13.60
N ASN A 79 -2.81 -6.30 14.03
CA ASN A 79 -1.54 -6.03 14.73
C ASN A 79 -0.27 -6.06 13.86
N ALA A 80 -0.41 -6.22 12.54
CA ALA A 80 0.71 -6.15 11.60
C ALA A 80 0.75 -4.79 10.88
N LYS A 81 1.95 -4.24 10.69
CA LYS A 81 2.18 -3.09 9.82
C LYS A 81 2.15 -3.51 8.34
N LEU A 82 1.85 -2.58 7.44
CA LEU A 82 1.82 -2.86 6.01
C LEU A 82 3.26 -3.00 5.46
N PRO A 83 3.64 -4.17 4.93
CA PRO A 83 4.98 -4.43 4.42
C PRO A 83 5.13 -3.89 2.99
N ILE A 84 5.29 -2.58 2.84
CA ILE A 84 5.46 -1.93 1.52
C ILE A 84 6.58 -2.58 0.71
N ALA A 85 7.71 -2.93 1.34
CA ALA A 85 8.83 -3.60 0.67
C ALA A 85 8.43 -4.93 0.03
N THR A 86 7.58 -5.72 0.70
CA THR A 86 7.07 -6.99 0.16
C THR A 86 6.08 -6.76 -0.97
N LEU A 87 5.22 -5.73 -0.87
CA LEU A 87 4.32 -5.36 -1.97
C LEU A 87 5.09 -4.94 -3.22
N LEU A 88 6.14 -4.13 -3.06
CA LEU A 88 7.00 -3.73 -4.17
C LEU A 88 7.64 -4.93 -4.85
N ARG A 89 8.19 -5.87 -4.07
CA ARG A 89 8.86 -7.08 -4.58
C ARG A 89 7.88 -8.01 -5.30
N ASN A 90 6.70 -8.23 -4.73
CA ASN A 90 5.75 -9.21 -5.25
C ASN A 90 4.98 -8.69 -6.47
N PHE A 91 4.61 -7.40 -6.49
CA PHE A 91 3.77 -6.84 -7.55
C PHE A 91 4.55 -6.14 -8.66
N GLY A 92 5.74 -5.59 -8.38
CA GLY A 92 6.55 -4.89 -9.38
C GLY A 92 5.82 -3.69 -10.03
N VAL A 93 4.85 -3.10 -9.34
CA VAL A 93 4.01 -2.02 -9.86
C VAL A 93 4.74 -0.67 -9.85
N LYS A 94 4.36 0.21 -10.78
CA LYS A 94 4.90 1.58 -10.86
C LYS A 94 4.25 2.52 -9.85
N LYS A 95 3.06 2.19 -9.37
CA LYS A 95 2.23 3.05 -8.53
C LYS A 95 1.54 2.25 -7.44
N ILE A 96 1.59 2.74 -6.20
CA ILE A 96 0.88 2.18 -5.05
C ILE A 96 0.05 3.29 -4.39
N ILE A 97 -1.21 3.02 -4.11
CA ILE A 97 -2.09 3.94 -3.38
C ILE A 97 -2.62 3.21 -2.16
N THR A 98 -2.44 3.77 -0.97
CA THR A 98 -2.91 3.17 0.28
C THR A 98 -3.99 4.02 0.91
N PHE A 99 -5.13 3.44 1.27
CA PHE A 99 -6.25 4.11 1.91
C PHE A 99 -6.43 3.65 3.37
N GLY A 100 -6.47 4.60 4.29
CA GLY A 100 -6.75 4.36 5.71
C GLY A 100 -5.53 4.00 6.56
N PHE A 101 -4.33 4.04 5.98
CA PHE A 101 -3.08 3.77 6.70
C PHE A 101 -2.47 5.06 7.24
N GLN A 102 -2.04 5.03 8.49
CA GLN A 102 -1.19 6.08 9.05
C GLN A 102 0.27 5.85 8.66
N PRO A 103 1.10 6.91 8.61
CA PRO A 103 2.53 6.78 8.32
C PRO A 103 3.25 5.75 9.19
N ASP A 104 2.96 5.70 10.48
CA ASP A 104 3.55 4.74 11.44
C ASP A 104 3.13 3.28 11.21
N GLU A 105 2.05 3.06 10.48
CA GLU A 105 1.54 1.73 10.12
C GLU A 105 2.24 1.15 8.89
N LEU A 106 3.11 1.91 8.22
CA LEU A 106 3.93 1.42 7.11
C LEU A 106 5.28 0.91 7.64
N MET A 107 5.70 -0.29 7.21
CA MET A 107 7.06 -0.81 7.48
C MET A 107 8.08 -0.18 6.53
N VAL A 108 8.26 1.13 6.63
CA VAL A 108 9.23 1.90 5.84
C VAL A 108 10.15 2.71 6.75
N ASN A 109 11.39 2.93 6.30
CA ASN A 109 12.40 3.69 7.06
C ASN A 109 12.33 5.21 6.80
N ILE A 110 11.23 5.69 6.22
CA ILE A 110 10.97 7.10 5.94
C ILE A 110 9.68 7.50 6.67
N THR A 111 9.47 8.80 6.85
CA THR A 111 8.24 9.34 7.43
C THR A 111 7.34 9.88 6.31
N PRO A 112 6.48 9.05 5.70
CA PRO A 112 5.59 9.50 4.64
C PRO A 112 4.54 10.46 5.20
N GLN A 113 4.10 11.41 4.38
CA GLN A 113 3.01 12.32 4.74
C GLN A 113 1.73 11.91 4.01
N LEU A 114 0.59 12.11 4.68
CA LEU A 114 -0.71 11.91 4.06
C LEU A 114 -0.89 12.88 2.89
N TYR A 115 -1.45 12.40 1.80
CA TYR A 115 -1.68 13.18 0.57
C TYR A 115 -0.40 13.77 -0.04
N LEU A 116 0.77 13.19 0.24
CA LEU A 116 2.01 13.55 -0.43
C LEU A 116 2.62 12.29 -1.05
N PRO A 117 2.63 12.15 -2.38
CA PRO A 117 3.25 11.01 -3.01
C PRO A 117 4.77 11.08 -2.83
N PHE A 118 5.39 9.93 -2.57
CA PHE A 118 6.84 9.78 -2.51
C PHE A 118 7.27 8.61 -3.38
N GLU A 119 8.54 8.62 -3.79
CA GLU A 119 9.10 7.54 -4.60
C GLU A 119 9.91 6.58 -3.74
N LEU A 120 9.69 5.28 -3.95
CA LEU A 120 10.46 4.21 -3.33
C LEU A 120 10.71 3.13 -4.38
N SER A 121 11.97 2.80 -4.63
CA SER A 121 12.36 1.76 -5.60
C SER A 121 11.73 1.94 -6.99
N GLN A 122 11.68 3.18 -7.51
CA GLN A 122 11.05 3.56 -8.79
C GLN A 122 9.52 3.36 -8.83
N THR A 123 8.90 3.17 -7.67
CA THR A 123 7.46 3.11 -7.50
C THR A 123 6.99 4.34 -6.75
N GLN A 124 5.99 5.04 -7.29
CA GLN A 124 5.36 6.17 -6.61
C GLN A 124 4.29 5.65 -5.65
N ILE A 125 4.36 6.07 -4.39
CA ILE A 125 3.48 5.62 -3.31
C ILE A 125 2.73 6.82 -2.74
N LEU A 126 1.41 6.70 -2.61
CA LEU A 126 0.54 7.72 -2.04
C LEU A 126 -0.22 7.15 -0.84
N LEU A 127 -0.10 7.81 0.32
CA LEU A 127 -0.97 7.55 1.47
C LEU A 127 -2.16 8.49 1.46
N ALA A 128 -3.33 7.96 1.78
CA ALA A 128 -4.55 8.71 1.97
C ALA A 128 -5.33 8.20 3.18
N ASP A 129 -6.23 9.03 3.69
CA ASP A 129 -7.19 8.62 4.71
C ASP A 129 -8.08 7.45 4.24
N ALA A 130 -8.84 6.87 5.18
CA ALA A 130 -9.79 5.80 4.87
C ALA A 130 -10.85 6.29 3.88
N LEU A 131 -11.32 5.39 2.99
CA LEU A 131 -12.30 5.72 1.96
C LEU A 131 -13.54 6.37 2.56
N ASN A 132 -14.10 5.82 3.64
CA ASN A 132 -15.23 6.41 4.39
C ASN A 132 -14.95 7.86 4.89
N SER A 133 -13.75 8.14 5.40
CA SER A 133 -13.39 9.48 5.87
C SER A 133 -13.25 10.47 4.72
N ILE A 134 -12.68 10.03 3.60
CA ILE A 134 -12.60 10.83 2.38
C ILE A 134 -14.00 11.06 1.82
N GLU A 135 -14.87 10.05 1.84
CA GLU A 135 -16.23 10.16 1.31
C GLU A 135 -17.03 11.27 2.00
N LYS A 136 -16.88 11.41 3.31
CA LYS A 136 -17.58 12.39 4.15
C LYS A 136 -16.99 13.80 4.10
N ASP A 137 -15.73 13.95 3.69
CA ASP A 137 -15.02 15.23 3.71
C ASP A 137 -14.65 15.69 2.29
N LYS A 138 -15.30 16.77 1.84
CA LYS A 138 -15.08 17.35 0.51
C LYS A 138 -13.66 17.88 0.33
N SER A 139 -13.03 18.41 1.37
CA SER A 139 -11.65 18.93 1.31
C SER A 139 -10.67 17.77 1.10
N LYS A 140 -10.86 16.65 1.80
CA LYS A 140 -10.06 15.44 1.61
C LYS A 140 -10.22 14.83 0.22
N LYS A 141 -11.43 14.84 -0.34
CA LYS A 141 -11.66 14.44 -1.75
C LYS A 141 -10.86 15.30 -2.72
N GLN A 142 -10.88 16.61 -2.53
CA GLN A 142 -10.17 17.54 -3.39
C GLN A 142 -8.65 17.33 -3.29
N LEU A 143 -8.12 17.18 -2.07
CA LEU A 143 -6.71 16.86 -1.85
C LEU A 143 -6.31 15.55 -2.52
N LEU A 144 -7.05 14.45 -2.28
CA LEU A 144 -6.81 13.17 -2.95
C LEU A 144 -6.78 13.34 -4.47
N TRP A 145 -7.79 14.02 -5.01
CA TRP A 145 -7.94 14.20 -6.44
C TRP A 145 -6.79 15.00 -7.05
N GLN A 146 -6.34 16.07 -6.41
CA GLN A 146 -5.18 16.85 -6.85
C GLN A 146 -3.91 15.99 -6.91
N GLN A 147 -3.70 15.15 -5.90
CA GLN A 147 -2.52 14.28 -5.82
C GLN A 147 -2.58 13.13 -6.83
N LEU A 148 -3.76 12.55 -7.04
CA LEU A 148 -3.97 11.56 -8.11
C LEU A 148 -3.70 12.20 -9.47
N LYS A 149 -4.17 13.42 -9.73
CA LYS A 149 -3.87 14.11 -10.98
C LYS A 149 -2.37 14.28 -11.21
N GLN A 150 -1.64 14.74 -10.20
CA GLN A 150 -0.18 14.87 -10.27
C GLN A 150 0.51 13.51 -10.48
N MET A 151 0.09 12.49 -9.74
CA MET A 151 0.62 11.13 -9.82
C MET A 151 0.37 10.46 -11.18
N PHE A 152 -0.74 10.79 -11.85
CA PHE A 152 -1.12 10.22 -13.15
C PHE A 152 -0.87 11.14 -14.35
N GLY A 153 -0.47 12.40 -14.14
CA GLY A 153 -0.16 13.37 -15.19
C GLY A 153 -1.38 13.84 -15.98
N ILE A 154 -2.53 13.96 -15.31
CA ILE A 154 -3.85 14.35 -15.86
C ILE A 154 -4.31 15.74 -15.39
#